data_AF-A0A1I6II02-F1
#
_entry.id   AF-A0A1I6II02-F1
#
_cell.length_a   1.000
_cell.length_b   1.000
_cell.length_c   1.000
_cell.angle_alpha   90.00
_cell.angle_beta   90.00
_cell.angle_gamma   90.00
#
_symmetry.space_group_name_H-M   'P 1'
#
loop_
_entity.id
_entity.type
_entity.pdbx_description
1 polymer ?
#
loop_
_entity_poly.entity_id
_entity_poly.type
_entity_poly.pdbx_seq_one_letter_code
_entity_poly.pdbx_strand_id
1 'polypeptide(L)'
;MKQLFCCSALVTSMVFSGLSLATEVEHYEGKSANSLPEAVTNFSEYNEKLEKVLQGELTPEDLNEIHQLTYTLENAIARMEEELEHLAETLEEVHLASESANTGTVSEQGSAYLEKARQLIE
;
A
#
# COMPACT_ATOMS: atom_id res chain seq x y z
N MET A 1 -16.16 -7.78 -81.52
CA MET A 1 -16.60 -6.89 -80.41
C MET A 1 -17.45 -7.73 -79.47
N LYS A 2 -17.35 -7.77 -78.14
CA LYS A 2 -16.34 -7.39 -77.14
C LYS A 2 -16.81 -8.16 -75.88
N GLN A 3 -15.88 -8.83 -75.20
CA GLN A 3 -16.10 -9.66 -74.01
C GLN A 3 -16.81 -8.88 -72.89
N LEU A 4 -17.67 -9.52 -72.10
CA LEU A 4 -18.00 -9.05 -70.74
C LEU A 4 -17.96 -10.23 -69.77
N PHE A 5 -16.78 -10.39 -69.17
CA PHE A 5 -16.56 -11.14 -67.94
C PHE A 5 -17.21 -10.39 -66.78
N CYS A 6 -18.09 -11.04 -66.02
CA CYS A 6 -18.50 -10.57 -64.71
C CYS A 6 -17.36 -10.82 -63.72
N CYS A 7 -16.58 -9.79 -63.42
CA CYS A 7 -15.64 -9.79 -62.30
C CYS A 7 -16.42 -9.67 -60.98
N SER A 8 -16.56 -10.76 -60.23
CA SER A 8 -16.94 -10.70 -58.82
C SER A 8 -15.77 -10.12 -58.02
N ALA A 9 -15.90 -8.89 -57.54
CA ALA A 9 -14.97 -8.29 -56.60
C ALA A 9 -15.21 -8.88 -55.20
N LEU A 10 -14.28 -9.72 -54.74
CA LEU A 10 -14.20 -10.15 -53.34
C LEU A 10 -13.62 -8.99 -52.52
N VAL A 11 -14.47 -8.30 -51.76
CA VAL A 11 -14.03 -7.28 -50.80
C VAL A 11 -13.66 -7.99 -49.50
N THR A 12 -12.36 -8.28 -49.32
CA THR A 12 -11.83 -8.74 -48.03
C THR A 12 -11.72 -7.53 -47.10
N SER A 13 -12.73 -7.33 -46.28
CA SER A 13 -12.71 -6.37 -45.17
C SER A 13 -11.71 -6.86 -44.11
N MET A 14 -10.51 -6.28 -44.10
CA MET A 14 -9.52 -6.48 -43.06
C MET A 14 -10.01 -5.75 -41.80
N VAL A 15 -10.58 -6.50 -40.86
CA VAL A 15 -10.92 -6.00 -39.53
C VAL A 15 -9.61 -5.83 -38.78
N PHE A 16 -9.13 -4.59 -38.68
CA PHE A 16 -8.00 -4.25 -37.83
C PHE A 16 -8.50 -4.27 -36.37
N SER A 17 -8.46 -5.43 -35.74
CA SER A 17 -8.67 -5.54 -34.30
C SER A 17 -7.55 -4.74 -33.62
N GLY A 18 -7.90 -3.62 -33.00
CA GLY A 18 -6.95 -2.79 -32.26
C GLY A 18 -6.22 -3.64 -31.23
N LEU A 19 -4.92 -3.82 -31.43
CA LEU A 19 -4.01 -4.31 -30.39
C LEU A 19 -4.03 -3.26 -29.27
N SER A 20 -4.83 -3.53 -28.23
CA SER A 20 -4.68 -2.87 -26.94
C SER A 20 -3.35 -3.35 -26.34
N LEU A 21 -2.26 -2.68 -26.68
CA LEU A 21 -1.02 -2.76 -25.93
C LEU A 21 -1.33 -2.21 -24.55
N ALA A 22 -1.51 -3.09 -23.56
CA ALA A 22 -1.50 -2.69 -22.16
C ALA A 22 -0.12 -2.09 -21.91
N THR A 23 -0.02 -0.76 -21.93
CA THR A 23 1.16 -0.07 -21.43
C THR A 23 1.27 -0.45 -19.97
N GLU A 24 2.44 -0.94 -19.56
CA GLU A 24 2.74 -1.14 -18.14
C GLU A 24 2.40 0.17 -17.43
N VAL A 25 1.47 0.11 -16.48
CA VAL A 25 1.10 1.29 -15.71
C VAL A 25 2.32 1.61 -14.86
N GLU A 26 2.88 2.79 -15.03
CA GLU A 26 3.97 3.27 -14.19
C GLU A 26 3.44 3.35 -12.75
N HIS A 27 3.86 2.43 -11.90
CA HIS A 27 3.51 2.44 -10.48
C HIS A 27 4.28 3.57 -9.81
N TYR A 28 3.56 4.45 -9.12
CA TYR A 28 4.18 5.49 -8.32
C TYR A 28 4.88 4.84 -7.12
N GLU A 29 6.12 5.23 -6.84
CA GLU A 29 6.83 4.74 -5.65
C GLU A 29 6.49 5.64 -4.46
N GLY A 30 5.71 5.11 -3.52
CA GLY A 30 5.43 5.77 -2.24
C GLY A 30 6.70 6.01 -1.44
N LYS A 31 6.66 6.97 -0.50
CA LYS A 31 7.79 7.20 0.42
C LYS A 31 8.04 5.92 1.22
N SER A 32 9.31 5.55 1.40
CA SER A 32 9.68 4.37 2.18
C SER A 32 9.42 4.57 3.68
N ALA A 33 9.23 3.47 4.39
CA ALA A 33 9.06 3.41 5.84
C ALA A 33 10.04 2.36 6.39
N ASN A 34 11.28 2.76 6.64
CA ASN A 34 12.37 1.83 6.99
C ASN A 34 12.44 1.55 8.49
N SER A 35 11.74 2.35 9.30
CA SER A 35 11.66 2.23 10.76
C SER A 35 10.23 2.47 11.25
N LEU A 36 9.89 1.98 12.44
CA LEU A 36 8.60 2.25 13.06
C LEU A 36 8.29 3.75 13.21
N PRO A 37 9.21 4.61 13.71
CA PRO A 37 8.94 6.04 13.80
C PRO A 37 8.72 6.70 12.43
N GLU A 38 9.45 6.26 11.40
CA GLU A 38 9.25 6.74 10.03
C GLU A 38 7.88 6.30 9.49
N ALA A 39 7.47 5.05 9.75
CA ALA A 39 6.17 4.52 9.37
C ALA A 39 5.03 5.32 10.03
N VAL A 40 5.10 5.55 11.35
CA VAL A 40 4.10 6.33 12.09
C VAL A 40 4.05 7.78 11.58
N THR A 41 5.20 8.40 11.31
CA THR A 41 5.27 9.75 10.73
C THR A 41 4.60 9.79 9.36
N ASN A 42 4.96 8.87 8.47
CA ASN A 42 4.36 8.78 7.14
C ASN A 42 2.85 8.52 7.23
N PHE A 43 2.42 7.59 8.09
CA PHE A 43 1.02 7.27 8.31
C PHE A 43 0.22 8.50 8.76
N SER A 44 0.71 9.23 9.76
CA SER A 44 0.05 10.44 10.27
C SER A 44 -0.02 11.54 9.20
N GLU A 45 1.13 11.94 8.64
CA GLU A 45 1.21 13.05 7.69
C GLU A 45 0.40 12.80 6.42
N TYR A 46 0.39 11.57 5.92
CA TYR A 46 -0.30 11.25 4.67
C TYR A 46 -1.80 11.01 4.88
N ASN A 47 -2.23 10.57 6.07
CA ASN A 47 -3.66 10.59 6.41
C ASN A 47 -4.21 12.01 6.48
N GLU A 48 -3.46 12.97 7.04
CA GLU A 48 -3.87 14.38 7.03
C GLU A 48 -3.98 14.96 5.61
N LYS A 49 -3.09 14.55 4.70
CA LYS A 49 -3.17 14.95 3.28
C LYS A 49 -4.38 14.32 2.61
N LEU A 50 -4.59 13.02 2.81
CA LEU A 50 -5.75 12.30 2.29
C LEU A 50 -7.06 12.95 2.77
N GLU A 51 -7.15 13.26 4.06
CA GLU A 51 -8.31 13.95 4.63
C GLU A 51 -8.59 15.28 3.93
N LYS A 52 -7.56 16.08 3.63
CA LYS A 52 -7.72 17.37 2.93
C LYS A 52 -8.27 17.18 1.51
N VAL A 53 -7.74 16.22 0.75
CA VAL A 53 -8.21 15.94 -0.62
C VAL A 53 -9.68 15.49 -0.60
N LEU A 54 -10.06 14.68 0.38
CA LEU A 54 -11.43 14.17 0.54
C LEU A 54 -12.48 15.23 0.91
N GLN A 55 -12.09 16.45 1.27
CA GLN A 55 -13.04 17.53 1.60
C GLN A 55 -13.67 18.18 0.37
N GLY A 56 -13.12 17.96 -0.83
CA GLY A 56 -13.58 18.53 -2.10
C GLY A 56 -14.45 17.60 -2.95
N GLU A 57 -14.84 18.08 -4.13
CA GLU A 57 -15.32 17.20 -5.20
C GLU A 57 -14.13 16.45 -5.79
N LEU A 58 -14.25 15.13 -5.98
CA LEU A 58 -13.15 14.30 -6.46
C LEU A 58 -13.00 14.40 -7.99
N THR A 59 -12.15 15.32 -8.43
CA THR A 59 -11.76 15.45 -9.83
C THR A 59 -10.81 14.30 -10.24
N PRO A 60 -10.59 14.08 -11.55
CA PRO A 60 -9.58 13.12 -12.01
C PRO A 60 -8.18 13.37 -11.42
N GLU A 61 -7.81 14.63 -11.24
CA GLU A 61 -6.56 15.04 -10.60
C GLU A 61 -6.51 14.61 -9.13
N ASP A 62 -7.61 14.80 -8.37
CA ASP A 62 -7.71 14.38 -6.97
C ASP A 62 -7.62 12.86 -6.83
N LEU A 63 -8.23 12.10 -7.74
CA LEU A 63 -8.14 10.63 -7.74
C LEU A 63 -6.69 10.15 -7.97
N ASN A 64 -5.95 10.85 -8.83
CA ASN A 64 -4.53 10.56 -9.04
C ASN A 64 -3.69 10.94 -7.81
N GLU A 65 -3.98 12.07 -7.15
CA GLU A 65 -3.31 12.44 -5.90
C GLU A 65 -3.57 11.40 -4.80
N ILE A 66 -4.83 10.99 -4.60
CA ILE A 66 -5.20 9.94 -3.65
C ILE A 66 -4.43 8.66 -3.95
N HIS A 67 -4.33 8.24 -5.21
CA HIS A 67 -3.57 7.04 -5.60
C HIS A 67 -2.08 7.14 -5.20
N GLN A 68 -1.46 8.32 -5.32
CA GLN A 68 -0.07 8.52 -4.91
C GLN A 68 0.10 8.56 -3.38
N LEU A 69 -0.86 9.19 -2.68
CA LEU A 69 -0.89 9.19 -1.21
C LEU A 69 -1.01 7.77 -0.68
N THR A 70 -1.85 6.93 -1.30
CA THR A 70 -2.08 5.55 -0.84
C THR A 70 -0.83 4.68 -0.94
N TYR A 71 0.07 4.85 -1.92
CA TYR A 71 1.34 4.10 -1.93
C TYR A 71 2.20 4.36 -0.69
N THR A 72 2.25 5.62 -0.23
CA THR A 72 3.02 5.95 0.97
C THR A 72 2.35 5.39 2.23
N LEU A 73 1.01 5.45 2.28
CA LEU A 73 0.24 4.87 3.37
C LEU A 73 0.39 3.34 3.43
N GLU A 74 0.38 2.66 2.28
CA GLU A 74 0.61 1.22 2.17
C GLU A 74 2.00 0.82 2.69
N ASN A 75 3.05 1.54 2.28
CA ASN A 75 4.40 1.32 2.80
C ASN A 75 4.48 1.50 4.32
N ALA A 76 3.81 2.53 4.85
CA ALA A 76 3.76 2.78 6.28
C ALA A 76 3.00 1.68 7.04
N ILE A 77 1.83 1.28 6.53
CA ILE A 77 1.01 0.21 7.12
C ILE A 77 1.78 -1.10 7.15
N ALA A 78 2.42 -1.50 6.04
CA ALA A 78 3.20 -2.73 5.98
C ALA A 78 4.31 -2.77 7.04
N ARG A 79 5.02 -1.65 7.25
CA ARG A 79 6.05 -1.55 8.29
C ARG A 79 5.48 -1.59 9.70
N MET A 80 4.31 -0.98 9.92
CA MET A 80 3.62 -0.99 11.21
C MET A 80 3.07 -2.38 11.54
N GLU A 81 2.56 -3.12 10.55
CA GLU A 81 2.08 -4.50 10.72
C GLU A 81 3.21 -5.42 11.20
N GLU A 82 4.38 -5.37 10.56
CA GLU A 82 5.57 -6.13 10.97
C GLU A 82 5.97 -5.81 12.43
N GLU A 83 5.98 -4.53 12.80
CA GLU A 83 6.37 -4.12 14.15
C GLU A 83 5.30 -4.44 15.20
N LEU A 84 4.01 -4.45 14.83
CA LEU A 84 2.93 -4.86 15.70
C LEU A 84 2.94 -6.37 15.95
N GLU A 85 3.34 -7.18 14.96
CA GLU A 85 3.56 -8.62 15.13
C GLU A 85 4.64 -8.87 16.18
N HIS A 86 5.82 -8.24 16.03
CA HIS A 86 6.90 -8.35 17.02
C HIS A 86 6.52 -7.82 18.41
N LEU A 87 5.75 -6.73 18.45
CA LEU A 87 5.25 -6.19 19.71
C LEU A 87 4.30 -7.16 20.41
N ALA A 88 3.44 -7.86 19.66
CA ALA A 88 2.54 -8.88 20.18
C ALA A 88 3.32 -10.10 20.70
N GLU A 89 4.33 -10.56 19.98
CA GLU A 89 5.24 -11.64 20.43
C GLU A 89 5.92 -11.26 21.76
N THR A 90 6.46 -10.04 21.84
CA THR A 90 7.13 -9.55 23.06
C THR A 90 6.16 -9.49 24.24
N LEU A 91 4.91 -9.06 24.01
CA LEU A 91 3.88 -9.03 25.05
C LEU A 91 3.50 -10.44 25.53
N GLU A 92 3.44 -11.41 24.62
CA GLU A 92 3.16 -12.80 24.96
C GLU A 92 4.27 -13.40 25.84
N GLU A 93 5.55 -13.06 25.59
CA GLU A 93 6.64 -13.47 26.48
C GLU A 93 6.46 -12.93 27.91
N VAL A 94 6.00 -11.68 28.05
CA VAL A 94 5.65 -11.12 29.37
C VAL A 94 4.51 -11.89 30.02
N HIS A 95 3.46 -12.20 29.25
CA HIS A 95 2.32 -12.96 29.73
C HIS A 95 2.74 -14.34 30.27
N LEU A 96 3.42 -15.15 29.46
CA LEU A 96 3.86 -16.50 29.84
C LEU A 96 4.88 -16.49 31.00
N ALA A 97 5.79 -15.51 31.03
CA ALA A 97 6.72 -15.35 32.14
C ALA A 97 6.01 -14.99 33.45
N SER A 98 4.91 -14.23 33.38
CA SER A 98 4.10 -13.90 34.56
C SER A 98 3.39 -15.13 35.14
N GLU A 99 2.92 -16.05 34.30
CA GLU A 99 2.27 -17.30 34.73
C GLU A 99 3.23 -18.23 35.48
N SER A 100 4.50 -18.23 35.09
CA SER A 100 5.56 -19.04 35.70
C SER A 100 6.30 -18.33 36.84
N ALA A 101 5.87 -17.13 37.24
CA ALA A 101 6.54 -16.27 38.22
C ALA A 101 8.01 -15.97 37.89
N ASN A 102 8.37 -15.97 36.59
CA ASN A 102 9.70 -15.61 36.11
C ASN A 102 9.87 -14.08 36.09
N THR A 103 10.17 -13.52 37.26
CA THR A 103 10.30 -12.07 37.48
C THR A 103 11.34 -11.39 36.59
N GLY A 104 12.42 -12.09 36.21
CA GLY A 104 13.47 -11.55 35.34
C GLY A 104 12.94 -11.26 33.94
N THR A 105 12.34 -12.27 33.29
CA THR A 105 11.78 -12.12 31.95
C THR A 105 10.61 -11.13 31.92
N VAL A 106 9.75 -11.13 32.95
CA VAL A 106 8.67 -10.14 33.07
C VAL A 106 9.22 -8.71 33.06
N SER A 107 10.28 -8.44 33.81
CA SER A 107 10.87 -7.10 33.89
C SER A 107 11.56 -6.70 32.58
N GLU A 108 12.32 -7.62 31.97
CA GLU A 108 13.09 -7.35 30.76
C GLU A 108 12.16 -7.13 29.56
N GLN A 109 11.32 -8.11 29.24
CA GLN A 109 10.41 -8.03 28.09
C GLN A 109 9.31 -7.00 28.30
N GLY A 110 8.87 -6.77 29.54
CA GLY A 110 7.92 -5.71 29.85
C GLY A 110 8.50 -4.32 29.54
N SER A 111 9.78 -4.11 29.82
CA SER A 111 10.46 -2.86 29.48
C SER A 111 10.62 -2.70 27.96
N ALA A 112 11.03 -3.76 27.26
CA ALA A 112 11.17 -3.76 25.81
C ALA A 112 9.83 -3.51 25.09
N TYR A 113 8.77 -4.18 25.53
CA TYR A 113 7.41 -3.96 25.04
C TYR A 113 7.00 -2.50 25.19
N LEU A 114 7.16 -1.93 26.39
CA LEU A 114 6.76 -0.54 26.65
C LEU A 114 7.60 0.47 25.86
N GLU A 115 8.89 0.23 25.66
CA GLU A 115 9.73 1.09 24.82
C GLU A 115 9.23 1.12 23.37
N LYS A 116 8.91 -0.04 22.80
CA LYS A 116 8.41 -0.14 21.44
C LYS A 116 6.97 0.40 21.31
N ALA A 117 6.08 0.06 22.24
CA ALA A 117 4.68 0.48 22.22
C ALA A 117 4.54 2.01 22.22
N ARG A 118 5.39 2.73 22.95
CA ARG A 118 5.38 4.20 22.98
C ARG A 118 5.64 4.82 21.62
N GLN A 119 6.46 4.19 20.77
CA GLN A 119 6.74 4.69 19.42
C GLN A 119 5.49 4.71 18.51
N LEU A 120 4.42 4.00 18.90
CA LEU A 120 3.14 3.98 18.16
C LEU A 120 2.15 5.05 18.62
N ILE A 121 2.23 5.50 19.88
CA ILE A 121 1.14 6.25 20.54
C ILE A 121 1.57 7.55 21.22
N GLU A 122 2.87 7.81 21.39
CA GLU A 122 3.43 9.02 22.02
C GLU A 122 4.25 9.84 21.01
#